data_AF-K1SG32-F1
#
_entry.id   AF-K1SG32-F1
#
_cell.length_a   1.000
_cell.length_b   1.000
_cell.length_c   1.000
_cell.angle_alpha   90.00
_cell.angle_beta   90.00
_cell.angle_gamma   90.00
#
_symmetry.space_group_name_H-M   'P 1'
#
loop_
_entity.id
_entity.type
_entity.pdbx_description
1 polymer ?
#
loop_
_entity_poly.entity_id
_entity_poly.type
_entity_poly.pdbx_seq_one_letter_code
_entity_poly.pdbx_strand_id
1 'polypeptide(L)'
;MQAHCTKLKKEHPGAKTVFIGPCISKKAEAEEYPGTVDCVLTFEELSGWLAETDTVLVQEPDDDEVEKGKTRFFPTSGGILKTMLCDNDDYTYMSIDGMSSCIHAVKDIEKGNIHHCFIEMSACPGSCIGGPAMEKNHRAPVRDYITVRRFAEDAGDNDFKYDALSENELSKNLIYLASPHNMAGSRAIEEILRKMGKQKPEDELNCGSCGYNYLSRKGSGGF
;
A
#
# COMPACT_ATOMS: atom_id res chain seq x y z
N MET A 1 -4.29 8.10 -3.25
CA MET A 1 -5.23 7.61 -4.28
C MET A 1 -6.56 8.34 -4.18
N GLN A 2 -7.46 7.97 -3.25
CA GLN A 2 -8.83 8.53 -3.21
C GLN A 2 -8.88 10.05 -3.16
N ALA A 3 -8.24 10.69 -2.17
CA ALA A 3 -8.24 12.15 -2.04
C ALA A 3 -7.73 12.88 -3.31
N HIS A 4 -6.66 12.37 -3.92
CA HIS A 4 -6.12 12.95 -5.15
C HIS A 4 -7.08 12.79 -6.34
N CYS A 5 -7.68 11.61 -6.52
CA CYS A 5 -8.66 11.39 -7.59
C CYS A 5 -9.94 12.22 -7.39
N THR A 6 -10.41 12.39 -6.14
CA THR A 6 -11.52 13.30 -5.80
C THR A 6 -11.20 14.73 -6.21
N LYS A 7 -10.01 15.23 -5.86
CA LYS A 7 -9.54 16.57 -6.25
C LYS A 7 -9.51 16.74 -7.77
N LEU A 8 -8.90 15.80 -8.49
CA LEU A 8 -8.80 15.84 -9.96
C LEU A 8 -10.18 15.89 -10.64
N LYS A 9 -11.15 15.10 -10.17
CA LYS A 9 -12.52 15.10 -10.72
C LYS A 9 -13.28 16.38 -10.42
N LYS A 10 -12.98 17.05 -9.30
CA LYS A 10 -13.55 18.35 -8.93
C LYS A 10 -12.99 19.47 -9.81
N GLU A 11 -11.68 19.47 -10.03
CA GLU A 11 -10.98 20.47 -10.86
C GLU A 11 -11.24 20.27 -12.35
N HIS A 12 -11.43 19.01 -12.76
CA HIS A 12 -11.65 18.63 -14.15
C HIS A 12 -12.91 17.74 -14.28
N PRO A 13 -14.11 18.36 -14.33
CA PRO A 13 -15.35 17.61 -14.51
C PRO A 13 -15.31 16.73 -15.77
N GLY A 14 -15.60 15.44 -15.60
CA GLY A 14 -15.56 14.45 -16.69
C GLY A 14 -14.22 13.72 -16.85
N ALA A 15 -13.17 14.12 -16.11
CA ALA A 15 -11.89 13.43 -16.13
C ALA A 15 -12.00 11.97 -15.68
N LYS A 16 -11.26 11.11 -16.40
CA LYS A 16 -11.01 9.72 -16.02
C LYS A 16 -9.72 9.66 -15.20
N THR A 17 -9.81 8.97 -14.07
CA THR A 17 -8.73 8.88 -13.09
C THR A 17 -8.16 7.47 -13.09
N VAL A 18 -6.86 7.38 -13.34
CA VAL A 18 -6.12 6.11 -13.32
C VAL A 18 -5.06 6.19 -12.22
N PHE A 19 -5.17 5.34 -11.21
CA PHE A 19 -4.12 5.20 -10.21
C PHE A 19 -3.13 4.15 -10.66
N ILE A 20 -1.84 4.47 -10.59
CA ILE A 20 -0.75 3.57 -10.95
C ILE A 20 0.13 3.38 -9.72
N GLY A 21 0.36 2.13 -9.31
CA GLY A 21 1.18 1.87 -8.14
C GLY A 21 1.55 0.41 -7.90
N PRO A 22 2.26 0.11 -6.81
CA PRO A 22 2.86 -1.20 -6.59
C PRO A 22 1.97 -2.19 -5.82
N CYS A 23 0.71 -1.83 -5.59
CA CYS A 23 -0.14 -2.48 -4.59
C CYS A 23 -1.44 -3.02 -5.18
N ILE A 24 -1.64 -4.34 -5.07
CA ILE A 24 -2.86 -5.03 -5.50
C ILE A 24 -4.06 -4.61 -4.63
N SER A 25 -3.84 -4.32 -3.34
CA SER A 25 -4.92 -3.89 -2.44
C SER A 25 -5.59 -2.59 -2.88
N LYS A 26 -4.94 -1.76 -3.70
CA LYS A 26 -5.56 -0.56 -4.28
C LYS A 26 -6.66 -0.87 -5.30
N LYS A 27 -6.61 -2.04 -5.95
CA LYS A 27 -7.70 -2.53 -6.81
C LYS A 27 -8.95 -2.83 -5.99
N ALA A 28 -8.78 -3.63 -4.93
CA ALA A 28 -9.87 -3.92 -4.00
C ALA A 28 -10.43 -2.63 -3.36
N GLU A 29 -9.56 -1.68 -2.99
CA GLU A 29 -10.00 -0.39 -2.48
C GLU A 29 -10.79 0.41 -3.52
N ALA A 30 -10.44 0.38 -4.80
CA ALA A 30 -11.21 1.05 -5.85
C ALA A 30 -12.57 0.38 -6.10
N GLU A 31 -12.65 -0.95 -6.00
CA GLU A 31 -13.90 -1.71 -6.10
C GLU A 31 -14.83 -1.45 -4.90
N GLU A 32 -14.28 -1.37 -3.69
CA GLU A 32 -15.02 -1.09 -2.46
C GLU A 32 -15.57 0.34 -2.42
N TYR A 33 -14.86 1.29 -3.03
CA TYR A 33 -15.21 2.71 -3.07
C TYR A 33 -15.39 3.22 -4.51
N PRO A 34 -16.49 2.80 -5.20
CA PRO A 34 -16.70 3.13 -6.59
C PRO A 34 -16.96 4.63 -6.82
N GLY A 35 -16.62 5.11 -8.02
CA GLY A 35 -16.90 6.48 -8.48
C GLY A 35 -15.74 7.47 -8.33
N THR A 36 -14.85 7.24 -7.35
CA THR A 36 -13.68 8.12 -7.13
C THR A 36 -12.52 7.79 -8.06
N VAL A 37 -12.25 6.50 -8.30
CA VAL A 37 -11.14 6.01 -9.14
C VAL A 37 -11.73 5.18 -10.28
N ASP A 38 -11.40 5.50 -11.53
CA ASP A 38 -11.95 4.78 -12.69
C ASP A 38 -11.14 3.51 -13.03
N CYS A 39 -9.84 3.51 -12.76
CA CYS A 39 -8.97 2.37 -13.03
C CYS A 39 -7.77 2.35 -12.07
N VAL A 40 -7.32 1.14 -11.72
CA VAL A 40 -6.09 0.90 -10.97
C VAL A 40 -5.19 -0.04 -11.75
N LEU A 41 -4.01 0.44 -12.12
CA LEU A 41 -2.96 -0.35 -12.76
C LEU A 41 -1.82 -0.60 -11.78
N THR A 42 -1.26 -1.80 -11.82
CA THR A 42 0.02 -2.04 -11.14
C THR A 42 1.19 -1.58 -12.00
N PHE A 43 2.37 -1.40 -11.41
CA PHE A 43 3.58 -1.15 -12.20
C PHE A 43 3.90 -2.33 -13.14
N GLU A 44 3.69 -3.57 -12.69
CA GLU A 44 3.85 -4.76 -13.55
C GLU A 44 2.92 -4.72 -14.78
N GLU A 45 1.65 -4.31 -14.59
CA GLU A 45 0.69 -4.18 -15.69
C GLU A 45 1.03 -3.03 -16.63
N LEU A 46 1.50 -1.90 -16.09
CA LEU A 46 1.96 -0.79 -16.91
C LEU A 46 3.16 -1.21 -17.78
N SER A 47 4.16 -1.87 -17.20
CA SER A 47 5.32 -2.35 -17.95
C SER A 47 4.93 -3.36 -19.03
N GLY A 48 4.00 -4.27 -18.74
CA GLY A 48 3.44 -5.19 -19.72
C GLY A 48 2.75 -4.47 -20.87
N TRP A 49 1.91 -3.48 -20.56
CA TRP A 49 1.21 -2.69 -21.57
C TRP A 49 2.17 -1.88 -22.45
N LEU A 50 3.19 -1.24 -21.88
CA LEU A 50 4.22 -0.51 -22.63
C LEU A 50 5.02 -1.41 -23.57
N ALA A 51 5.30 -2.65 -23.15
CA ALA A 51 5.98 -3.64 -23.99
C ALA A 51 5.09 -4.11 -25.16
N GLU A 52 3.78 -4.27 -24.94
CA GLU A 52 2.83 -4.64 -26.01
C GLU A 52 2.65 -3.54 -27.06
N THR A 53 2.81 -2.28 -26.67
CA THR A 53 2.66 -1.12 -27.56
C THR A 53 3.99 -0.65 -28.16
N ASP A 54 5.08 -1.40 -28.00
CA ASP A 54 6.45 -1.02 -28.39
C ASP A 54 6.82 0.40 -27.93
N THR A 55 6.30 0.82 -26.76
CA THR A 55 6.48 2.18 -26.25
C THR A 55 7.75 2.26 -25.41
N VAL A 56 8.72 3.01 -25.93
CA VAL A 56 9.99 3.25 -25.24
C VAL A 56 9.86 4.48 -24.36
N LEU A 57 10.03 4.30 -23.05
CA LEU A 57 10.17 5.43 -22.12
C LEU A 57 11.54 6.07 -22.35
N VAL A 58 11.55 7.32 -22.80
CA VAL A 58 12.76 8.13 -22.86
C VAL A 58 12.92 8.81 -21.51
N GLN A 59 14.06 8.60 -20.86
CA GLN A 59 14.40 9.33 -19.66
C GLN A 59 14.71 10.77 -20.06
N GLU A 60 13.78 11.68 -19.80
CA GLU A 60 14.07 13.10 -19.89
C GLU A 60 14.93 13.51 -18.68
N PRO A 61 15.88 14.43 -18.85
CA PRO A 61 16.59 15.00 -17.71
C PRO A 61 15.57 15.59 -16.73
N ASP A 62 15.84 15.47 -15.42
CA ASP A 62 15.00 16.10 -14.41
C ASP A 62 14.89 17.59 -14.73
N ASP A 63 13.70 18.01 -15.14
CA ASP A 63 13.39 19.41 -15.40
C ASP A 63 13.25 20.12 -14.05
N ASP A 64 14.02 21.19 -13.85
CA ASP A 64 13.95 22.01 -12.65
C ASP A 64 12.58 22.68 -12.48
N GLU A 65 11.74 22.71 -13.53
CA GLU A 65 10.34 23.16 -13.46
C GLU A 65 9.39 22.14 -12.80
N VAL A 66 9.79 20.88 -12.64
CA VAL A 66 8.95 19.88 -11.96
C VAL A 66 8.87 20.20 -10.48
N GLU A 67 7.65 20.45 -9.99
CA GLU A 67 7.41 20.75 -8.58
C GLU A 67 8.00 19.62 -7.68
N LYS A 68 8.81 20.03 -6.70
CA LYS A 68 9.47 19.12 -5.75
C LYS A 68 8.77 19.25 -4.40
N GLY A 69 8.49 18.12 -3.76
CA GLY A 69 7.84 18.10 -2.46
C GLY A 69 8.31 16.94 -1.59
N LYS A 70 8.50 17.20 -0.30
CA LYS A 70 8.93 16.20 0.69
C LYS A 70 7.97 15.01 0.76
N THR A 71 6.69 15.18 0.41
CA THR A 71 5.70 14.09 0.32
C THR A 71 6.08 12.96 -0.63
N ARG A 72 7.11 13.13 -1.46
CA ARG A 72 7.75 12.03 -2.20
C ARG A 72 8.35 10.95 -1.29
N PHE A 73 8.54 11.19 0.01
CA PHE A 73 8.91 10.17 1.00
C PHE A 73 7.78 9.18 1.33
N PHE A 74 6.52 9.52 1.02
CA PHE A 74 5.34 8.73 1.38
C PHE A 74 5.42 7.22 1.07
N PRO A 75 5.98 6.73 -0.05
CA PRO A 75 5.99 5.31 -0.35
C PRO A 75 7.06 4.50 0.42
N THR A 76 7.89 5.15 1.24
CA THR A 76 8.93 4.51 2.06
C THR A 76 8.42 4.19 3.47
N SER A 77 9.07 3.26 4.16
CA SER A 77 8.78 3.00 5.58
C SER A 77 9.12 4.25 6.43
N GLY A 78 8.19 4.67 7.28
CA GLY A 78 8.27 5.94 8.00
C GLY A 78 8.00 7.16 7.12
N GLY A 79 7.56 6.94 5.88
CA GLY A 79 7.31 7.99 4.89
C GLY A 79 6.17 8.92 5.28
N ILE A 80 5.15 8.40 5.99
CA ILE A 80 4.05 9.21 6.50
C ILE A 80 4.59 10.10 7.63
N LEU A 81 5.35 9.54 8.58
CA LEU A 81 5.94 10.30 9.69
C LEU A 81 6.85 11.44 9.22
N LYS A 82 7.63 11.22 8.14
CA LYS A 82 8.50 12.25 7.54
C LYS A 82 7.75 13.40 6.87
N THR A 83 6.48 13.18 6.53
CA THR A 83 5.71 14.10 5.67
C THR A 83 4.51 14.70 6.37
N MET A 84 4.08 14.12 7.49
CA MET A 84 3.08 14.68 8.38
C MET A 84 3.69 15.61 9.43
N LEU A 85 2.84 16.39 10.09
CA LEU A 85 3.21 17.12 11.29
C LEU A 85 3.19 16.16 12.49
N CYS A 86 4.32 16.04 13.17
CA CYS A 86 4.49 15.28 14.41
C CYS A 86 4.75 16.25 15.57
N ASP A 87 3.79 17.13 15.85
CA ASP A 87 3.94 18.29 16.75
C ASP A 87 3.27 18.09 18.12
N ASN A 88 2.77 16.90 18.41
CA ASN A 88 2.21 16.56 19.71
C ASN A 88 3.20 15.71 20.53
N ASP A 89 3.91 16.38 21.44
CA ASP A 89 4.92 15.77 22.30
C ASP A 89 4.35 14.72 23.27
N ASP A 90 3.02 14.71 23.51
CA ASP A 90 2.39 13.67 24.32
C ASP A 90 2.33 12.32 23.60
N TYR A 91 2.58 12.29 22.28
CA TYR A 91 2.47 11.09 21.46
C TYR A 91 3.83 10.52 21.04
N THR A 92 3.96 9.20 21.11
CA THR A 92 5.06 8.48 20.48
C THR A 92 4.72 8.16 19.03
N TYR A 93 5.53 8.65 18.10
CA TYR A 93 5.39 8.39 16.66
C TYR A 93 6.34 7.26 16.24
N MET A 94 5.79 6.21 15.64
CA MET A 94 6.61 5.07 15.20
C MET A 94 6.08 4.48 13.89
N SER A 95 6.98 3.86 13.13
CA SER A 95 6.63 3.11 11.93
C SER A 95 6.97 1.64 12.14
N ILE A 96 6.05 0.78 11.68
CA ILE A 96 6.24 -0.65 11.63
C ILE A 96 5.85 -1.14 10.24
N ASP A 97 6.64 -2.06 9.71
CA ASP A 97 6.34 -2.68 8.43
C ASP A 97 6.48 -4.21 8.49
N GLY A 98 5.81 -4.84 7.54
CA GLY A 98 5.64 -6.29 7.49
C GLY A 98 4.41 -6.76 8.25
N MET A 99 3.67 -7.70 7.64
CA MET A 99 2.43 -8.26 8.18
C MET A 99 2.58 -8.84 9.60
N SER A 100 3.68 -9.55 9.86
CA SER A 100 3.93 -10.15 11.18
C SER A 100 4.06 -9.08 12.27
N SER A 101 4.88 -8.05 12.03
CA SER A 101 5.05 -6.91 12.94
C SER A 101 3.73 -6.18 13.18
N CYS A 102 2.94 -5.97 12.12
CA CYS A 102 1.64 -5.35 12.22
C CYS A 102 0.67 -6.14 13.11
N ILE A 103 0.62 -7.47 12.95
CA ILE A 103 -0.24 -8.34 13.76
C ILE A 103 0.18 -8.30 15.24
N HIS A 104 1.49 -8.34 15.54
CA HIS A 104 1.97 -8.26 16.91
C HIS A 104 1.65 -6.91 17.56
N ALA A 105 1.82 -5.81 16.82
CA ALA A 105 1.47 -4.48 17.32
C ALA A 105 -0.03 -4.37 17.61
N VAL A 106 -0.91 -4.84 16.72
CA VAL A 106 -2.37 -4.85 16.96
C VAL A 106 -2.72 -5.67 18.19
N LYS A 107 -2.11 -6.86 18.38
CA LYS A 107 -2.33 -7.69 19.57
C LYS A 107 -1.92 -6.99 20.87
N ASP A 108 -0.87 -6.18 20.84
CA ASP A 108 -0.44 -5.43 22.02
C ASP A 108 -1.33 -4.21 22.30
N ILE A 109 -1.88 -3.58 21.25
CA ILE A 109 -2.93 -2.56 21.36
C ILE A 109 -4.19 -3.17 21.96
N GLU A 110 -4.64 -4.34 21.50
CA GLU A 110 -5.84 -5.04 22.01
C GLU A 110 -5.73 -5.39 23.50
N LYS A 111 -4.52 -5.67 24.00
CA LYS A 111 -4.27 -5.92 25.43
C LYS A 111 -4.31 -4.66 26.29
N GLY A 112 -4.37 -3.47 25.68
CA GLY A 112 -4.32 -2.18 26.37
C GLY A 112 -2.92 -1.81 26.87
N ASN A 113 -1.86 -2.35 26.27
CA ASN A 113 -0.48 -2.06 26.68
C ASN A 113 0.09 -0.79 26.05
N ILE A 114 -0.60 -0.25 25.04
CA ILE A 114 -0.12 0.85 24.22
C ILE A 114 -1.05 2.05 24.40
N HIS A 115 -0.46 3.19 24.75
CA HIS A 115 -1.16 4.45 24.95
C HIS A 115 -0.38 5.59 24.30
N HIS A 116 -1.09 6.66 23.94
CA HIS A 116 -0.50 7.89 23.38
C HIS A 116 0.52 7.61 22.25
N CYS A 117 0.09 6.90 21.21
CA CYS A 117 0.94 6.58 20.08
C CYS A 117 0.26 6.86 18.74
N PHE A 118 1.06 7.26 17.76
CA PHE A 118 0.72 7.19 16.35
C PHE A 118 1.59 6.12 15.71
N ILE A 119 0.96 5.12 15.10
CA ILE A 119 1.66 3.99 14.50
C ILE A 119 1.39 3.98 13.00
N GLU A 120 2.40 4.30 12.20
CA GLU A 120 2.40 4.04 10.76
C GLU A 120 2.58 2.53 10.53
N MET A 121 1.54 1.86 10.01
CA MET A 121 1.56 0.41 9.79
C MET A 121 1.54 0.08 8.30
N SER A 122 2.61 -0.54 7.80
CA SER A 122 2.71 -1.00 6.41
C SER A 122 2.73 -2.52 6.30
N ALA A 123 1.81 -3.11 5.55
CA ALA A 123 1.75 -4.56 5.39
C ALA A 123 2.98 -5.16 4.68
N CYS A 124 3.54 -4.43 3.72
CA CYS A 124 4.71 -4.84 2.95
C CYS A 124 6.00 -4.37 3.62
N PRO A 125 7.03 -5.23 3.75
CA PRO A 125 8.36 -4.81 4.19
C PRO A 125 8.89 -3.69 3.30
N GLY A 126 9.36 -2.59 3.90
CA GLY A 126 9.79 -1.41 3.15
C GLY A 126 8.66 -0.55 2.58
N SER A 127 7.41 -0.75 3.00
CA SER A 127 6.23 0.01 2.55
C SER A 127 5.96 -0.17 1.04
N CYS A 128 5.41 0.85 0.37
CA CYS A 128 4.95 0.78 -1.01
C CYS A 128 6.09 0.46 -1.99
N ILE A 129 7.31 0.96 -1.75
CA ILE A 129 8.47 0.62 -2.60
C ILE A 129 8.82 -0.88 -2.56
N GLY A 130 8.43 -1.59 -1.48
CA GLY A 130 8.54 -3.04 -1.35
C GLY A 130 7.26 -3.78 -1.78
N GLY A 131 6.34 -3.11 -2.46
CA GLY A 131 5.03 -3.66 -2.83
C GLY A 131 5.12 -4.91 -3.72
N PRO A 132 4.13 -5.81 -3.65
CA PRO A 132 4.19 -7.11 -4.30
C PRO A 132 4.12 -7.03 -5.83
N ALA A 133 3.54 -5.95 -6.38
CA ALA A 133 3.37 -5.72 -7.81
C ALA A 133 4.36 -4.67 -8.35
N MET A 134 5.53 -4.57 -7.71
CA MET A 134 6.75 -4.04 -8.31
C MET A 134 7.28 -5.03 -9.36
N GLU A 135 8.09 -4.56 -10.31
CA GLU A 135 8.71 -5.45 -11.31
C GLU A 135 9.52 -6.58 -10.64
N LYS A 136 9.20 -7.83 -11.02
CA LYS A 136 9.66 -9.05 -10.35
C LYS A 136 11.18 -9.23 -10.36
N ASN A 137 11.87 -8.63 -11.33
CA ASN A 137 13.32 -8.80 -11.54
C ASN A 137 14.17 -7.65 -10.96
N HIS A 138 13.56 -6.68 -10.28
CA HIS A 138 14.26 -5.47 -9.80
C HIS A 138 13.99 -5.20 -8.31
N ARG A 139 14.10 -6.22 -7.46
CA ARG A 139 13.98 -6.01 -6.00
C ARG A 139 15.33 -5.68 -5.42
N ALA A 140 15.55 -4.41 -5.07
CA ALA A 140 16.77 -3.96 -4.43
C ALA A 140 16.45 -3.01 -3.27
N PRO A 141 15.91 -3.50 -2.13
CA PRO A 141 15.29 -2.67 -1.10
C PRO A 141 16.13 -1.47 -0.64
N VAL A 142 17.44 -1.66 -0.48
CA VAL A 142 18.38 -0.59 -0.10
C VAL A 142 18.53 0.43 -1.22
N ARG A 143 18.70 -0.02 -2.46
CA ARG A 143 18.85 0.87 -3.62
C ARG A 143 17.56 1.61 -3.90
N ASP A 144 16.42 0.92 -3.85
CA ASP A 144 15.09 1.49 -4.07
C ASP A 144 14.81 2.60 -3.05
N TYR A 145 15.13 2.35 -1.78
CA TYR A 145 15.03 3.37 -0.73
C TYR A 145 15.97 4.55 -0.97
N ILE A 146 17.25 4.31 -1.32
CA ILE A 146 18.22 5.39 -1.62
C ILE A 146 17.74 6.24 -2.80
N THR A 147 17.20 5.63 -3.86
CA THR A 147 16.69 6.32 -5.04
C THR A 147 15.53 7.25 -4.66
N VAL A 148 14.53 6.73 -3.95
CA VAL A 148 13.38 7.56 -3.52
C VAL A 148 13.82 8.64 -2.55
N ARG A 149 14.72 8.33 -1.62
CA ARG A 149 15.27 9.29 -0.67
C ARG A 149 15.94 10.47 -1.37
N ARG A 150 16.84 10.21 -2.33
CA ARG A 150 17.53 11.28 -3.07
C ARG A 150 16.54 12.21 -3.75
N PHE A 151 15.59 11.61 -4.47
CA PHE A 151 14.56 12.36 -5.20
C PHE A 151 13.62 13.16 -4.27
N ALA A 152 13.40 12.70 -3.04
CA ALA A 152 12.61 13.42 -2.05
C ALA A 152 13.42 14.51 -1.30
N GLU A 153 14.71 14.26 -1.01
CA GLU A 153 15.60 15.24 -0.34
C GLU A 153 15.90 16.45 -1.22
N ASP A 154 15.87 16.29 -2.55
CA ASP A 154 16.02 17.40 -3.50
C ASP A 154 14.91 18.48 -3.35
N ALA A 155 13.80 18.15 -2.68
CA ALA A 155 12.75 19.12 -2.34
C ALA A 155 13.07 19.98 -1.09
N GLY A 156 14.01 19.55 -0.24
CA GLY A 156 14.19 20.11 1.11
C GLY A 156 12.92 20.00 1.95
N ASP A 157 12.59 21.07 2.68
CA ASP A 157 11.36 21.16 3.48
C ASP A 157 10.14 21.62 2.68
N ASN A 158 10.30 21.89 1.37
CA ASN A 158 9.19 22.30 0.52
C ASN A 158 8.21 21.15 0.31
N ASP A 159 6.96 21.50 0.09
CA ASP A 159 5.90 20.55 -0.28
C ASP A 159 5.07 21.13 -1.43
N PHE A 160 4.30 20.26 -2.08
CA PHE A 160 3.46 20.66 -3.20
C PHE A 160 2.40 21.67 -2.74
N LYS A 161 2.15 22.69 -3.56
CA LYS A 161 1.01 23.57 -3.36
C LYS A 161 -0.26 22.81 -3.71
N TYR A 162 -1.21 22.78 -2.79
CA TYR A 162 -2.50 22.18 -3.04
C TYR A 162 -3.62 22.99 -2.41
N ASP A 163 -4.73 23.11 -3.14
CA ASP A 163 -5.99 23.53 -2.53
C ASP A 163 -6.56 22.36 -1.73
N ALA A 164 -6.67 22.56 -0.42
CA ALA A 164 -7.18 21.57 0.51
C ALA A 164 -8.65 21.23 0.20
N LEU A 165 -8.96 19.94 0.24
CA LEU A 165 -10.34 19.47 0.28
C LEU A 165 -10.94 19.77 1.65
N SER A 166 -12.24 20.05 1.71
CA SER A 166 -12.94 20.22 2.98
C SER A 166 -12.97 18.92 3.78
N GLU A 167 -13.13 19.02 5.10
CA GLU A 167 -13.25 17.84 5.98
C GLU A 167 -14.36 16.88 5.51
N ASN A 168 -15.50 17.41 5.05
CA ASN A 168 -16.59 16.60 4.52
C ASN A 168 -16.18 15.81 3.26
N GLU A 169 -15.35 16.38 2.40
CA GLU A 169 -14.85 15.74 1.18
C GLU A 169 -13.78 14.68 1.48
N LEU A 170 -13.06 14.82 2.59
CA LEU A 170 -12.08 13.84 3.07
C LEU A 170 -12.69 12.82 4.04
N SER A 171 -13.90 13.08 4.53
CA SER A 171 -14.58 12.21 5.47
C SER A 171 -14.91 10.87 4.82
N LYS A 172 -14.62 9.80 5.55
CA LYS A 172 -14.89 8.43 5.11
C LYS A 172 -15.54 7.67 6.25
N ASN A 173 -16.67 7.04 5.96
CA ASN A 173 -17.31 6.16 6.91
C ASN A 173 -16.63 4.79 6.86
N LEU A 174 -15.81 4.50 7.87
CA LEU A 174 -15.17 3.21 8.03
C LEU A 174 -16.17 2.26 8.70
N ILE A 175 -16.93 1.53 7.88
CA ILE A 175 -17.83 0.50 8.37
C ILE A 175 -17.02 -0.68 8.92
N TYR A 176 -17.50 -1.28 10.00
CA TYR A 176 -16.93 -2.53 10.50
C TYR A 176 -17.11 -3.62 9.44
N LEU A 177 -16.01 -4.01 8.81
CA LEU A 177 -15.96 -5.15 7.89
C LEU A 177 -15.98 -6.43 8.74
N ALA A 178 -17.17 -6.79 9.23
CA ALA A 178 -17.42 -8.14 9.70
C ALA A 178 -17.26 -9.07 8.50
N SER A 179 -16.06 -9.63 8.29
CA SER A 179 -15.98 -10.81 7.45
C SER A 179 -16.59 -11.94 8.29
N PRO A 180 -17.77 -12.49 7.94
CA PRO A 180 -18.21 -13.70 8.60
C PRO A 180 -17.08 -14.71 8.41
N HIS A 181 -16.48 -15.16 9.51
CA HIS A 181 -15.54 -16.28 9.52
C HIS A 181 -16.31 -17.56 9.17
N ASN A 182 -16.78 -17.66 7.93
CA ASN A 182 -17.18 -18.91 7.34
C ASN A 182 -15.89 -19.62 6.99
N MET A 183 -15.31 -20.30 7.98
CA MET A 183 -14.20 -21.21 7.73
C MET A 183 -14.66 -22.22 6.69
N ALA A 184 -13.95 -22.26 5.57
CA ALA A 184 -14.10 -23.33 4.61
C ALA A 184 -13.79 -24.65 5.34
N GLY A 185 -14.69 -25.63 5.28
CA GLY A 185 -14.40 -26.96 5.80
C GLY A 185 -13.15 -27.54 5.14
N SER A 186 -12.49 -28.51 5.78
CA SER A 186 -11.23 -29.12 5.30
C SER A 186 -11.24 -29.47 3.80
N ARG A 187 -12.36 -30.01 3.31
CA ARG A 187 -12.56 -30.34 1.87
C ARG A 187 -12.50 -29.13 0.94
N ALA A 188 -13.07 -28.00 1.37
CA ALA A 188 -13.05 -26.77 0.58
C ALA A 188 -11.66 -26.12 0.60
N ILE A 189 -10.90 -26.25 1.70
CA ILE A 189 -9.49 -25.83 1.78
C ILE A 189 -8.64 -26.65 0.80
N GLU A 190 -8.77 -27.98 0.80
CA GLU A 190 -8.08 -28.87 -0.14
C GLU A 190 -8.39 -28.52 -1.61
N GLU A 191 -9.66 -28.23 -1.91
CA GLU A 191 -10.07 -27.87 -3.27
C GLU A 191 -9.49 -26.50 -3.71
N ILE A 192 -9.41 -25.53 -2.80
CA ILE A 192 -8.76 -24.24 -3.05
C ILE A 192 -7.26 -24.44 -3.28
N LEU A 193 -6.58 -25.22 -2.42
CA LEU A 193 -5.16 -25.55 -2.57
C LEU A 193 -4.88 -26.23 -3.92
N ARG A 194 -5.75 -27.17 -4.32
CA ARG A 194 -5.65 -27.84 -5.62
C ARG A 194 -5.83 -26.87 -6.79
N LYS A 195 -6.77 -25.91 -6.71
CA LYS A 195 -6.92 -24.84 -7.72
C LYS A 195 -5.71 -23.92 -7.81
N MET A 196 -4.99 -23.75 -6.70
CA MET A 196 -3.72 -23.02 -6.64
C MET A 196 -2.50 -23.87 -7.07
N GLY A 197 -2.71 -25.11 -7.52
CA GLY A 197 -1.64 -26.02 -7.93
C GLY A 197 -0.84 -26.65 -6.78
N LYS A 198 -1.30 -26.51 -5.53
CA LYS A 198 -0.66 -27.08 -4.34
C LYS A 198 -1.33 -28.41 -4.02
N GLN A 199 -0.65 -29.52 -4.29
CA GLN A 199 -1.23 -30.86 -4.18
C GLN A 199 -0.51 -31.74 -3.16
N LYS A 200 0.67 -31.34 -2.70
CA LYS A 200 1.46 -32.05 -1.69
C LYS A 200 1.60 -31.20 -0.41
N PRO A 201 1.78 -31.82 0.76
CA PRO A 201 2.07 -31.11 2.00
C PRO A 201 3.29 -30.18 1.87
N GLU A 202 4.30 -30.57 1.08
CA GLU A 202 5.48 -29.75 0.81
C GLU A 202 5.16 -28.45 0.06
N ASP A 203 4.04 -28.39 -0.66
CA ASP A 203 3.61 -27.21 -1.43
C ASP A 203 2.94 -26.15 -0.54
N GLU A 204 2.62 -26.48 0.72
CA GLU A 204 2.04 -25.58 1.73
C GLU A 204 3.08 -24.62 2.33
N LEU A 205 3.91 -24.03 1.48
CA LEU A 205 4.93 -23.07 1.88
C LEU A 205 4.30 -21.82 2.51
N ASN A 206 4.91 -21.38 3.62
CA ASN A 206 4.60 -20.10 4.23
C ASN A 206 5.43 -18.99 3.58
N CYS A 207 4.78 -18.10 2.84
CA CYS A 207 5.43 -16.95 2.22
C CYS A 207 5.62 -15.75 3.17
N GLY A 208 5.12 -15.82 4.40
CA GLY A 208 5.15 -14.74 5.39
C GLY A 208 4.25 -13.53 5.06
N SER A 209 3.72 -13.44 3.84
CA SER A 209 3.02 -12.24 3.36
C SER A 209 1.65 -12.01 4.01
N CYS A 210 1.01 -13.08 4.51
CA CYS A 210 -0.32 -13.00 5.13
C CYS A 210 -0.31 -13.11 6.65
N GLY A 211 0.86 -13.26 7.29
CA GLY A 211 0.98 -13.34 8.74
C GLY A 211 0.57 -14.69 9.37
N TYR A 212 0.11 -15.67 8.57
CA TYR A 212 -0.16 -17.03 9.04
C TYR A 212 1.07 -17.92 8.93
N ASN A 213 1.21 -18.88 9.85
CA ASN A 213 2.33 -19.83 9.85
C ASN A 213 2.27 -20.87 8.73
N TYR A 214 1.09 -21.15 8.17
CA TYR A 214 0.91 -22.12 7.07
C TYR A 214 -0.44 -21.91 6.38
N LEU A 215 -0.52 -22.28 5.09
CA LEU A 215 -1.74 -22.08 4.27
C LEU A 215 -2.95 -22.84 4.79
N SER A 216 -2.76 -24.05 5.35
CA SER A 216 -3.84 -24.82 5.98
C SER A 216 -4.37 -24.18 7.28
N ARG A 217 -3.64 -23.25 7.91
CA ARG A 217 -4.12 -22.51 9.11
C ARG A 217 -5.05 -21.36 8.76
N LYS A 218 -5.05 -20.88 7.50
CA LYS A 218 -6.02 -19.87 7.03
C LYS A 218 -7.47 -20.31 7.27
N GLY A 219 -7.73 -21.62 7.30
CA GLY A 219 -9.05 -22.18 7.52
C GLY A 219 -9.25 -22.85 8.88
N SER A 220 -8.32 -22.75 9.84
CA SER A 220 -8.44 -23.40 11.15
C SER A 220 -8.52 -22.42 12.33
N GLY A 221 -8.57 -21.10 12.08
CA GLY A 221 -8.69 -20.08 13.13
C GLY A 221 -7.52 -20.04 14.14
N GLY A 222 -6.46 -20.80 13.87
CA GLY A 222 -5.27 -20.83 14.69
C GLY A 222 -4.35 -19.70 14.26
N PHE A 223 -4.36 -18.60 15.00
CA PHE A 223 -3.30 -17.60 14.93
C PHE A 223 -1.95 -18.20 15.37
#